data_AF-A0AAU2SS15-F1
#
_entry.id   AF-A0AAU2SS15-F1
#
_cell.length_a   1.000
_cell.length_b   1.000
_cell.length_c   1.000
_cell.angle_alpha   90.00
_cell.angle_beta   90.00
_cell.angle_gamma   90.00
#
_symmetry.space_group_name_H-M   'P 1'
#
loop_
_entity.id
_entity.type
_entity.pdbx_description
1 polymer ?
#
loop_
_entity_poly.entity_id
_entity_poly.type
_entity_poly.pdbx_seq_one_letter_code
_entity_poly.pdbx_strand_id
1 'polypeptide(L)'
;MTGITGLSKKNNFVLAIRDADLVAAALRRALAEASPQERPGLERAAALVESTAAATETQLRARWVRSRLAAVGFTGDIASVAAVKALRQAERKLSLLAAVQLQKDAVAHPE
;
A
#
# COMPACT_ATOMS: atom_id res chain seq x y z
N MET A 1 -15.12 20.43 6.14
CA MET A 1 -14.80 19.07 6.64
C MET A 1 -16.01 18.19 6.39
N THR A 2 -16.07 17.53 5.24
CA THR A 2 -17.16 16.62 4.91
C THR A 2 -16.86 15.30 5.60
N GLY A 3 -17.62 15.01 6.66
CA GLY A 3 -17.47 13.82 7.47
C GLY A 3 -17.60 12.55 6.64
N ILE A 4 -16.90 11.49 7.07
CA ILE A 4 -16.94 10.15 6.51
C ILE A 4 -18.32 9.52 6.84
N THR A 5 -19.39 10.08 6.29
CA THR A 5 -20.76 9.57 6.41
C THR A 5 -20.98 8.54 5.32
N GLY A 6 -20.39 7.36 5.49
CA GLY A 6 -20.48 6.29 4.50
C GLY A 6 -19.89 4.94 4.91
N LEU A 7 -19.60 4.71 6.20
CA LEU A 7 -19.16 3.39 6.69
C LEU A 7 -20.34 2.42 6.82
N SER A 8 -20.98 2.10 5.70
CA SER A 8 -21.84 0.93 5.58
C SER A 8 -20.98 -0.33 5.67
N LYS A 9 -21.49 -1.40 6.32
CA LYS A 9 -20.84 -2.74 6.43
C LYS A 9 -20.43 -3.38 5.09
N LYS A 10 -20.79 -2.77 3.95
CA LYS A 10 -20.42 -3.17 2.59
C LYS A 10 -19.08 -2.60 2.10
N ASN A 11 -18.47 -1.68 2.84
CA ASN A 11 -17.34 -0.90 2.36
C ASN A 11 -15.99 -1.49 2.79
N ASN A 12 -15.36 -2.13 1.81
CA ASN A 12 -14.06 -2.80 1.90
C ASN A 12 -12.90 -1.83 1.62
N PHE A 13 -12.79 -0.76 2.39
CA PHE A 13 -11.73 0.22 2.17
C PHE A 13 -10.51 -0.13 3.00
N VAL A 14 -9.48 -0.68 2.34
CA VAL A 14 -8.10 -0.53 2.83
C VAL A 14 -7.74 0.93 2.57
N LEU A 15 -7.70 1.73 3.63
CA LEU A 15 -7.41 3.15 3.55
C LEU A 15 -5.90 3.31 3.31
N ALA A 16 -5.53 3.76 2.12
CA ALA A 16 -4.14 3.99 1.76
C ALA A 16 -3.69 5.36 2.26
N ILE A 17 -2.72 5.37 3.16
CA ILE A 17 -2.06 6.61 3.61
C ILE A 17 -0.85 6.85 2.71
N ARG A 18 -0.77 8.05 2.13
CA ARG A 18 0.21 8.42 1.10
C ARG A 18 1.35 9.29 1.65
N ASP A 19 2.07 8.77 2.64
CA ASP A 19 3.17 9.53 3.26
C ASP A 19 4.32 9.82 2.28
N ALA A 20 4.49 8.99 1.25
CA ALA A 20 5.50 9.19 0.21
C ALA A 20 5.35 10.54 -0.53
N ASP A 21 4.13 11.06 -0.69
CA ASP A 21 3.90 12.36 -1.33
C ASP A 21 4.43 13.52 -0.47
N LEU A 22 4.27 13.41 0.85
CA LEU A 22 4.79 14.39 1.80
C LEU A 22 6.32 14.37 1.82
N VAL A 23 6.92 13.18 1.79
CA VAL A 23 8.37 13.02 1.72
C VAL A 23 8.92 13.53 0.39
N ALA A 24 8.26 13.25 -0.74
CA ALA A 24 8.65 13.79 -2.05
C ALA A 24 8.62 15.32 -2.06
N ALA A 25 7.61 15.93 -1.44
CA ALA A 25 7.53 17.38 -1.29
C ALA A 25 8.64 17.95 -0.39
N ALA A 26 9.01 17.26 0.69
CA ALA A 26 10.13 17.64 1.53
C ALA A 26 11.47 17.56 0.76
N LEU A 27 11.69 16.50 0.00
CA LEU A 27 12.91 16.31 -0.80
C LEU A 27 13.04 17.34 -1.92
N ARG A 28 11.94 17.70 -2.60
CA ARG A 28 11.94 18.78 -3.61
C ARG A 28 12.34 20.13 -3.02
N ARG A 29 11.91 20.44 -1.79
CA ARG A 29 12.35 21.65 -1.08
C ARG A 29 13.83 21.57 -0.72
N ALA A 30 14.28 20.46 -0.16
CA ALA A 30 15.70 20.26 0.15
C ALA A 30 16.61 20.40 -1.09
N LEU A 31 16.18 19.88 -2.25
CA LEU A 31 16.90 20.02 -3.51
C LEU A 31 17.00 21.45 -4.05
N ALA A 32 16.04 22.30 -3.72
CA ALA A 32 16.08 23.72 -4.09
C ALA A 32 17.16 24.48 -3.31
N GLU A 33 17.50 24.01 -2.11
CA GLU A 33 18.45 24.64 -1.19
C GLU A 33 19.81 23.88 -1.12
N ALA A 34 19.91 22.72 -1.78
CA ALA A 34 21.04 21.82 -1.67
C ALA A 34 22.34 22.40 -2.23
N SER A 35 23.43 22.18 -1.49
CA SER A 35 24.79 22.42 -1.99
C SER A 35 25.12 21.50 -3.18
N PRO A 36 26.07 21.89 -4.07
CA PRO A 36 26.50 21.04 -5.18
C PRO A 36 27.00 19.65 -4.75
N GLN A 37 27.53 19.53 -3.54
CA GLN A 37 28.06 18.28 -3.00
C GLN A 37 26.95 17.31 -2.57
N GLU A 38 25.86 17.82 -2.00
CA GLU A 38 24.73 17.01 -1.53
C GLU A 38 23.72 16.70 -2.63
N ARG A 39 23.66 17.56 -3.66
CA ARG A 39 22.69 17.50 -4.75
C ARG A 39 22.59 16.11 -5.42
N PRO A 40 23.69 15.43 -5.82
CA PRO A 40 23.58 14.13 -6.47
C PRO A 40 22.97 13.04 -5.57
N GLY A 41 23.21 13.11 -4.26
CA GLY A 41 22.62 12.19 -3.29
C GLY A 41 21.13 12.43 -3.12
N LEU A 42 20.74 13.70 -2.98
CA LEU A 42 19.34 14.10 -2.83
C LEU A 42 18.51 13.86 -4.09
N GLU A 43 19.09 14.00 -5.28
CA GLU A 43 18.41 13.68 -6.55
C GLU A 43 18.08 12.19 -6.65
N ARG A 44 19.03 11.33 -6.26
CA ARG A 44 18.76 9.87 -6.16
C ARG A 44 17.69 9.55 -5.12
N ALA A 45 17.73 10.19 -3.96
CA ALA A 45 16.72 9.99 -2.93
C ALA A 45 15.32 10.43 -3.42
N ALA A 46 15.23 11.59 -4.08
CA ALA A 46 13.99 12.07 -4.67
C ALA A 46 13.43 11.10 -5.71
N ALA A 47 14.25 10.60 -6.63
CA ALA A 47 13.83 9.62 -7.63
C ALA A 47 13.28 8.32 -7.00
N LEU A 48 13.90 7.83 -5.93
CA LEU A 48 13.42 6.64 -5.20
C LEU A 48 12.06 6.90 -4.52
N VAL A 49 11.89 8.06 -3.88
CA VAL A 49 10.63 8.40 -3.22
C VAL A 49 9.53 8.68 -4.23
N GLU A 50 9.83 9.34 -5.35
CA GLU A 50 8.85 9.61 -6.41
C GLU A 50 8.37 8.30 -7.07
N SER A 51 9.27 7.34 -7.31
CA SER A 51 8.84 6.01 -7.80
C SER A 51 7.94 5.28 -6.80
N THR A 52 8.15 5.48 -5.49
CA THR A 52 7.28 4.94 -4.44
C THR A 52 5.93 5.66 -4.39
N ALA A 53 5.93 6.99 -4.50
CA ALA A 53 4.74 7.82 -4.52
C ALA A 53 3.82 7.49 -5.71
N ALA A 54 4.42 7.17 -6.86
CA ALA A 54 3.71 6.81 -8.09
C ALA A 54 2.93 5.47 -8.03
N ALA A 55 3.06 4.69 -6.95
CA ALA A 55 2.33 3.43 -6.81
C ALA A 55 0.81 3.64 -6.90
N THR A 56 0.09 2.82 -7.66
CA THR A 56 -1.37 2.89 -7.72
C THR A 56 -1.99 2.39 -6.42
N GLU A 57 -3.24 2.77 -6.14
CA GLU A 57 -3.94 2.25 -4.95
C GLU A 57 -4.04 0.72 -4.96
N THR A 58 -4.23 0.13 -6.14
CA THR A 58 -4.31 -1.33 -6.29
C THR A 58 -2.98 -2.00 -5.95
N GLN A 59 -1.84 -1.42 -6.35
CA GLN A 59 -0.51 -1.91 -5.96
C GLN A 59 -0.29 -1.80 -4.45
N LEU A 60 -0.74 -0.72 -3.80
CA LEU A 60 -0.66 -0.59 -2.35
C LEU A 60 -1.52 -1.64 -1.63
N ARG A 61 -2.75 -1.89 -2.11
CA ARG A 61 -3.61 -2.95 -1.57
C ARG A 61 -2.96 -4.33 -1.74
N ALA A 62 -2.38 -4.61 -2.90
CA ALA A 62 -1.67 -5.87 -3.16
C ALA A 62 -0.53 -6.11 -2.16
N ARG A 63 0.32 -5.10 -1.94
CA ARG A 63 1.41 -5.15 -0.95
C ARG A 63 0.88 -5.34 0.48
N TRP A 64 -0.19 -4.63 0.83
CA TRP A 64 -0.85 -4.78 2.13
C TRP A 64 -1.35 -6.21 2.35
N VAL A 65 -1.98 -6.83 1.35
CA VAL A 65 -2.44 -8.23 1.44
C VAL A 65 -1.26 -9.17 1.71
N ARG A 66 -0.17 -9.04 0.95
CA ARG A 66 1.04 -9.86 1.16
C ARG A 66 1.62 -9.67 2.56
N SER A 67 1.70 -8.43 3.03
CA SER A 67 2.15 -8.13 4.40
C SER A 67 1.26 -8.79 5.46
N ARG A 68 -0.07 -8.80 5.29
CA ARG A 68 -1.00 -9.47 6.22
C ARG A 68 -0.88 -10.99 6.19
N LEU A 69 -0.69 -11.58 5.02
CA LEU A 69 -0.45 -13.02 4.90
C LEU A 69 0.87 -13.42 5.56
N ALA A 70 1.94 -12.66 5.33
CA ALA A 70 3.24 -12.89 5.96
C ALA A 70 3.17 -12.76 7.49
N ALA A 71 2.40 -11.79 8.01
CA ALA A 71 2.21 -11.59 9.45
C ALA A 71 1.58 -12.79 10.18
N VAL A 72 0.82 -13.63 9.47
CA VAL A 72 0.27 -14.89 9.99
C VAL A 72 1.04 -16.12 9.52
N GLY A 73 2.22 -15.93 8.92
CA GLY A 73 3.09 -17.00 8.45
C GLY A 73 2.55 -17.77 7.24
N PHE A 74 1.61 -17.21 6.47
CA PHE A 74 1.09 -17.87 5.29
C PHE A 74 2.10 -17.80 4.14
N THR A 75 2.58 -18.96 3.68
CA THR A 75 3.57 -19.11 2.60
C THR A 75 3.04 -19.83 1.36
N GLY A 76 1.73 -20.14 1.35
CA GLY A 76 1.09 -20.83 0.24
C GLY A 76 0.76 -19.92 -0.95
N ASP A 77 0.12 -20.50 -1.97
CA ASP A 77 -0.33 -19.75 -3.14
C ASP A 77 -1.38 -18.68 -2.76
N ILE A 78 -1.11 -17.44 -3.14
CA ILE A 78 -1.99 -16.29 -2.90
C ILE A 78 -3.32 -16.42 -3.64
N ALA A 79 -3.39 -17.17 -4.74
CA ALA A 79 -4.64 -17.43 -5.46
C ALA A 79 -5.55 -18.47 -4.76
N SER A 80 -5.05 -19.15 -3.71
CA SER A 80 -5.79 -20.19 -3.02
C SER A 80 -6.88 -19.65 -2.07
N VAL A 81 -7.91 -20.48 -1.82
CA VAL A 81 -8.90 -20.21 -0.77
C VAL A 81 -8.25 -20.14 0.62
N ALA A 82 -7.14 -20.86 0.82
CA ALA A 82 -6.37 -20.80 2.06
C ALA A 82 -5.79 -19.40 2.31
N ALA A 83 -5.37 -18.68 1.26
CA ALA A 83 -4.93 -17.29 1.37
C ALA A 83 -6.08 -16.36 1.83
N VAL A 84 -7.30 -16.54 1.30
CA VAL A 84 -8.48 -15.77 1.75
C VAL A 84 -8.78 -16.04 3.22
N LYS A 85 -8.66 -17.30 3.66
CA LYS A 85 -8.83 -17.68 5.07
C LYS A 85 -7.76 -17.04 5.95
N ALA A 86 -6.50 -17.11 5.55
CA ALA A 86 -5.37 -16.52 6.26
C ALA A 86 -5.51 -14.99 6.36
N LEU A 87 -5.94 -14.33 5.28
CA LEU A 87 -6.18 -12.88 5.27
C LEU A 87 -7.27 -12.48 6.28
N ARG A 88 -8.36 -13.24 6.36
CA ARG A 88 -9.42 -13.00 7.36
C ARG A 88 -9.02 -13.39 8.78
N GLN A 89 -8.04 -14.27 8.95
CA GLN A 89 -7.43 -14.54 10.26
C GLN A 89 -6.56 -13.37 10.71
N ALA A 90 -5.76 -12.82 9.80
CA ALA A 90 -4.94 -11.64 10.04
C ALA A 90 -5.81 -10.40 10.32
N GLU A 91 -6.93 -10.26 9.61
CA GLU A 91 -7.82 -9.11 9.66
C GLU A 91 -9.28 -9.54 9.88
N ARG A 92 -9.62 -9.82 11.14
CA ARG A 92 -10.89 -10.43 11.57
C ARG A 92 -12.14 -9.64 11.17
N LYS A 93 -12.01 -8.34 10.91
CA LYS A 93 -13.13 -7.46 10.52
C LYS A 93 -13.44 -7.49 9.03
N LEU A 94 -12.61 -8.14 8.20
CA LEU A 94 -12.88 -8.27 6.77
C LEU A 94 -14.06 -9.20 6.52
N SER A 95 -14.99 -8.74 5.69
CA SER A 95 -16.02 -9.61 5.10
C SER A 95 -15.38 -10.61 4.13
N LEU A 96 -16.10 -11.67 3.77
CA LEU A 96 -15.61 -12.63 2.78
C LEU A 96 -15.42 -11.98 1.41
N LEU A 97 -16.43 -11.23 0.94
CA LEU A 97 -16.37 -10.49 -0.32
C LEU A 97 -15.16 -9.56 -0.35
N ALA A 98 -14.92 -8.87 0.76
CA ALA A 98 -13.80 -7.97 0.94
C ALA A 98 -12.46 -8.66 0.75
N ALA A 99 -12.25 -9.77 1.46
CA ALA A 99 -11.03 -10.54 1.39
C ALA A 99 -10.79 -11.12 -0.01
N VAL A 100 -11.84 -11.58 -0.71
CA VAL A 100 -11.75 -12.07 -2.09
C VAL A 100 -11.35 -10.95 -3.06
N GLN A 101 -11.93 -9.76 -2.95
CA GLN A 101 -11.56 -8.66 -3.83
C GLN A 101 -10.09 -8.24 -3.62
N LEU A 102 -9.66 -8.14 -2.36
CA LEU A 102 -8.28 -7.81 -2.03
C LEU A 102 -7.29 -8.88 -2.54
N GLN A 103 -7.65 -10.15 -2.43
CA GLN A 103 -6.88 -11.25 -3.00
C GLN A 103 -6.75 -11.12 -4.52
N LYS A 104 -7.84 -10.85 -5.24
CA LYS A 104 -7.82 -10.67 -6.70
C LYS A 104 -6.94 -9.50 -7.12
N ASP A 105 -7.03 -8.38 -6.42
CA ASP A 105 -6.16 -7.22 -6.65
C ASP A 105 -4.68 -7.60 -6.49
N ALA A 106 -4.36 -8.41 -5.47
CA ALA A 106 -3.00 -8.88 -5.23
C ALA A 106 -2.50 -9.86 -6.30
N VAL A 107 -3.35 -10.77 -6.78
CA VAL A 107 -3.02 -11.70 -7.89
C VAL A 107 -2.77 -10.93 -9.19
N ALA A 108 -3.58 -9.91 -9.48
CA ALA A 108 -3.45 -9.10 -10.68
C ALA A 108 -2.21 -8.18 -10.68
N HIS A 109 -1.61 -7.94 -9.51
CA HIS A 109 -0.46 -7.04 -9.34
C HIS A 109 0.68 -7.78 -8.61
N PRO A 110 1.43 -8.64 -9.33
CA PRO A 110 2.64 -9.25 -8.80
C PRO A 110 3.70 -8.18 -8.46
N GLU A 111 4.60 -8.52 -7.54
CA GLU A 111 5.79 -7.71 -7.22
C GLU A 111 6.94 -7.99 -8.17
#